data_AF-W4UTX7-F1
#
_entry.id   AF-W4UTX7-F1
#
_cell.length_a   1.000
_cell.length_b   1.000
_cell.length_c   1.000
_cell.angle_alpha   90.00
_cell.angle_beta   90.00
_cell.angle_gamma   90.00
#
_symmetry.space_group_name_H-M   'P 1'
#
loop_
_entity.id
_entity.type
_entity.pdbx_description
1 polymer ?
#
loop_
_entity_poly.entity_id
_entity_poly.type
_entity_poly.pdbx_seq_one_letter_code
_entity_poly.pdbx_strand_id
1 'polypeptide(L)'
;MYVTDKDGNDLLNPESKNDKNVDLNKLTLTYLINNKEIVYYKKDSDAPNGFMLLPPNADYNKYILRIFPNATYDKSISYLKWDISNVDTISIETNKTNSSTICVGVELNGKKVWGVGHQNEDKDRRLITIIK
;
A
#
# COMPACT_ATOMS: atom_id res chain seq x y z
N MET A 1 4.47 3.28 0.96
CA MET A 1 3.68 4.50 0.80
C MET A 1 3.88 5.39 2.01
N TYR A 2 3.90 6.71 1.79
CA TYR A 2 3.69 7.67 2.86
C TYR A 2 2.19 7.83 3.11
N VAL A 3 1.81 8.09 4.35
CA VAL A 3 0.45 8.50 4.71
C VAL A 3 0.56 9.80 5.46
N THR A 4 0.02 10.86 4.88
CA THR A 4 0.12 12.19 5.45
C THR A 4 -1.24 12.84 5.58
N ASP A 5 -1.35 13.85 6.42
CA ASP A 5 -2.46 14.78 6.31
C ASP A 5 -2.23 15.75 5.13
N LYS A 6 -3.19 16.68 4.94
CA LYS A 6 -3.12 17.73 3.91
C LYS A 6 -1.96 18.71 4.09
N ASP A 7 -1.45 18.83 5.32
CA ASP A 7 -0.31 19.70 5.65
C ASP A 7 1.04 18.97 5.49
N GLY A 8 0.99 17.67 5.15
CA GLY A 8 2.17 16.85 4.92
C GLY A 8 2.76 16.23 6.18
N ASN A 9 2.08 16.29 7.32
CA ASN A 9 2.51 15.63 8.56
C ASN A 9 2.43 14.11 8.40
N ASP A 10 3.42 13.39 8.94
CA ASP A 10 3.46 11.93 8.88
C ASP A 10 2.47 11.31 9.87
N LEU A 11 1.42 10.68 9.34
CA LEU A 11 0.37 10.02 10.13
C LEU A 11 0.74 8.58 10.52
N LEU A 12 1.88 8.07 10.04
CA LEU A 12 2.39 6.74 10.42
C LEU A 12 3.37 6.80 11.58
N ASN A 13 3.78 7.99 12.03
CA ASN A 13 4.75 8.15 13.11
C ASN A 13 4.12 7.70 14.46
N PRO A 14 4.56 6.58 15.06
CA PRO A 14 3.98 6.07 16.30
C PRO A 14 4.21 6.99 17.51
N GLU A 15 5.19 7.90 17.44
CA GLU A 15 5.52 8.85 18.50
C GLU A 15 4.73 10.17 18.38
N SER A 16 4.01 10.37 17.27
CA SER A 16 3.25 11.60 17.04
C SER A 16 2.06 11.70 17.98
N LYS A 17 1.84 12.90 18.53
CA LYS A 17 0.68 13.22 19.39
C LYS A 17 -0.54 13.71 18.57
N ASN A 18 -0.47 13.61 17.25
CA ASN A 18 -1.58 13.97 16.36
C ASN A 18 -2.73 12.98 16.56
N ASP A 19 -3.93 13.48 16.83
CA ASP A 19 -5.14 12.68 17.00
C ASP A 19 -5.57 11.97 15.71
N LYS A 20 -5.05 12.42 14.56
CA LYS A 20 -5.25 11.81 13.24
C LYS A 20 -4.23 10.71 12.91
N ASN A 21 -3.34 10.35 13.83
CA ASN A 21 -2.41 9.26 13.61
C ASN A 21 -3.14 7.96 13.24
N VAL A 22 -2.56 7.21 12.31
CA VAL A 22 -3.08 5.92 11.89
C VAL A 22 -2.88 4.89 13.00
N ASP A 23 -3.97 4.27 13.44
CA ASP A 23 -3.93 3.09 14.29
C ASP A 23 -3.72 1.83 13.43
N LEU A 24 -2.48 1.36 13.36
CA LEU A 24 -2.11 0.19 12.57
C LEU A 24 -2.78 -1.11 13.05
N ASN A 25 -3.34 -1.16 14.28
CA ASN A 25 -4.08 -2.34 14.76
C ASN A 25 -5.47 -2.45 14.12
N LYS A 26 -6.01 -1.35 13.58
CA LYS A 26 -7.29 -1.33 12.85
C LYS A 26 -7.10 -1.54 11.35
N LEU A 27 -5.87 -1.33 10.86
CA LEU A 27 -5.54 -1.47 9.45
C LEU A 27 -5.68 -2.93 9.01
N THR A 28 -6.54 -3.15 8.01
CA THR A 28 -6.75 -4.47 7.42
C THR A 28 -6.48 -4.44 5.92
N LEU A 29 -5.69 -5.39 5.44
CA LEU A 29 -5.52 -5.63 4.01
C LEU A 29 -6.41 -6.78 3.55
N THR A 30 -7.20 -6.54 2.50
CA THR A 30 -8.11 -7.52 1.93
C THR A 30 -7.82 -7.69 0.44
N TYR A 31 -7.89 -8.90 -0.10
CA TYR A 31 -7.73 -9.20 -1.51
C TYR A 31 -9.08 -9.47 -2.15
N LEU A 32 -9.31 -8.95 -3.35
CA LEU A 32 -10.44 -9.36 -4.18
C LEU A 32 -10.04 -10.60 -4.98
N ILE A 33 -10.62 -11.75 -4.65
CA ILE A 33 -10.37 -13.04 -5.31
C ILE A 33 -11.71 -13.66 -5.68
N ASN A 34 -11.92 -13.98 -6.97
CA ASN A 34 -13.19 -14.50 -7.49
C ASN A 34 -14.42 -13.68 -7.01
N ASN A 35 -14.34 -12.35 -7.09
CA ASN A 35 -15.35 -11.39 -6.64
C ASN A 35 -15.71 -11.47 -5.14
N LYS A 36 -14.84 -12.06 -4.32
CA LYS A 36 -14.98 -12.11 -2.87
C LYS A 36 -13.81 -11.41 -2.21
N GLU A 37 -14.13 -10.64 -1.17
CA GLU A 37 -13.16 -10.01 -0.29
C GLU A 37 -12.60 -11.05 0.69
N ILE A 38 -11.30 -11.29 0.64
CA ILE A 38 -10.58 -12.22 1.52
C ILE A 38 -9.56 -11.43 2.33
N VAL A 39 -9.70 -11.40 3.66
CA VAL A 39 -8.72 -10.78 4.54
C VAL A 39 -7.38 -11.50 4.37
N TYR A 40 -6.33 -10.74 4.08
CA TYR A 40 -4.99 -11.32 3.98
C TYR A 40 -4.47 -11.60 5.39
N TYR A 41 -4.12 -12.86 5.64
CA TYR A 41 -3.41 -13.25 6.84
C TYR A 41 -2.50 -14.44 6.54
N LYS A 42 -1.20 -14.30 6.84
CA LYS A 42 -0.21 -15.38 6.74
C LYS A 42 0.68 -15.38 7.97
N LYS A 43 0.31 -16.20 8.95
CA LYS A 43 0.97 -16.27 10.27
C LYS A 43 2.50 -16.35 10.23
N ASP A 44 3.04 -17.16 9.31
CA ASP A 44 4.49 -17.43 9.23
C ASP A 44 5.25 -16.50 8.28
N SER A 45 4.67 -15.34 7.94
CA SER A 45 5.30 -14.32 7.10
C SER A 45 5.88 -13.18 7.96
N ASP A 46 6.94 -12.52 7.49
CA ASP A 46 7.46 -11.29 8.14
C ASP A 46 6.43 -10.14 8.18
N ALA A 47 5.41 -10.21 7.34
CA ALA A 47 4.30 -9.29 7.25
C ALA A 47 2.96 -10.05 7.32
N PRO A 48 2.56 -10.59 8.50
CA PRO A 48 1.40 -11.48 8.59
C PRO A 48 0.10 -10.86 8.09
N ASN A 49 -0.07 -9.55 8.27
CA ASN A 49 -1.25 -8.79 7.82
C ASN A 49 -1.08 -8.16 6.43
N GLY A 50 -0.02 -8.52 5.70
CA GLY A 50 0.22 -8.05 4.33
C GLY A 50 0.77 -6.63 4.26
N PHE A 51 1.22 -6.07 5.37
CA PHE A 51 1.92 -4.80 5.42
C PHE A 51 2.99 -4.76 6.51
N MET A 52 3.93 -3.82 6.38
CA MET A 52 4.96 -3.52 7.38
C MET A 52 5.10 -2.01 7.53
N LEU A 53 5.33 -1.55 8.76
CA LEU A 53 5.77 -0.20 9.04
C LEU A 53 7.30 -0.16 9.02
N LEU A 54 7.87 0.67 8.15
CA LEU A 54 9.31 0.88 8.04
C LEU A 54 9.67 2.25 8.62
N PRO A 55 10.63 2.35 9.55
CA PRO A 55 11.06 3.63 10.09
C PRO A 55 11.82 4.47 9.04
N PRO A 56 11.93 5.79 9.27
CA PRO A 56 12.83 6.64 8.50
C PRO A 56 14.25 6.08 8.49
N ASN A 57 14.97 6.31 7.39
CA ASN A 57 16.38 5.91 7.22
C ASN A 57 17.12 6.93 6.32
N ALA A 58 18.32 6.59 5.85
CA ALA A 58 19.10 7.49 4.99
C ALA A 58 18.41 7.85 3.66
N ASP A 59 17.49 7.02 3.17
CA ASP A 59 16.76 7.23 1.91
C ASP A 59 15.41 7.93 2.10
N TYR A 60 14.83 7.88 3.30
CA TYR A 60 13.47 8.34 3.58
C TYR A 60 13.38 9.03 4.96
N ASN A 61 12.78 10.23 4.99
CA ASN A 61 12.66 11.04 6.23
C ASN A 61 11.35 10.83 7.00
N LYS A 62 10.48 9.92 6.54
CA LYS A 62 9.17 9.61 7.12
C LYS A 62 9.00 8.10 7.23
N TYR A 63 8.09 7.68 8.10
CA TYR A 63 7.66 6.29 8.16
C TYR A 63 7.01 5.87 6.85
N ILE A 64 7.26 4.63 6.44
CA ILE A 64 6.72 4.06 5.22
C ILE A 64 5.88 2.86 5.57
N LEU A 65 4.62 2.86 5.13
CA LEU A 65 3.79 1.68 5.12
C LEU A 65 4.11 0.89 3.85
N ARG A 66 4.81 -0.24 3.98
CA ARG A 66 5.02 -1.16 2.85
C ARG A 66 3.84 -2.10 2.76
N ILE A 67 3.13 -2.09 1.64
CA ILE A 67 2.01 -2.99 1.36
C ILE A 67 2.49 -4.12 0.45
N PHE A 68 2.01 -5.34 0.71
CA PHE A 68 2.14 -6.49 -0.17
C PHE A 68 0.79 -6.69 -0.87
N PRO A 69 0.58 -6.09 -2.05
CA PRO A 69 -0.71 -6.14 -2.73
C PRO A 69 -1.02 -7.54 -3.27
N ASN A 70 -2.30 -7.77 -3.52
CA ASN A 70 -2.80 -8.94 -4.23
C ASN A 70 -2.13 -9.05 -5.59
N ALA A 71 -1.52 -10.20 -5.88
CA ALA A 71 -0.90 -10.50 -7.17
C ALA A 71 -1.43 -11.81 -7.76
N THR A 72 -2.63 -12.26 -7.35
CA THR A 72 -3.24 -13.52 -7.78
C THR A 72 -3.51 -13.55 -9.28
N TYR A 73 -3.91 -12.43 -9.88
CA TYR A 73 -4.17 -12.27 -11.31
C TYR A 73 -3.28 -11.17 -11.92
N ASP A 74 -3.24 -11.09 -13.24
CA ASP A 74 -2.44 -10.08 -13.96
C ASP A 74 -2.91 -8.66 -13.62
N LYS A 75 -4.23 -8.46 -13.47
CA LYS A 75 -4.80 -7.27 -12.85
C LYS A 75 -5.51 -7.67 -11.57
N SER A 76 -5.00 -7.18 -10.45
CA SER A 76 -5.45 -7.61 -9.11
C SER A 76 -5.79 -6.42 -8.24
N ILE A 77 -6.81 -6.59 -7.38
CA ILE A 77 -7.29 -5.56 -6.47
C ILE A 77 -7.03 -5.97 -5.03
N SER A 78 -6.53 -5.02 -4.26
CA SER A 78 -6.47 -5.02 -2.80
C SER A 78 -7.26 -3.84 -2.24
N TYR A 79 -7.89 -4.06 -1.09
CA TYR A 79 -8.51 -3.01 -0.30
C TYR A 79 -7.70 -2.81 0.98
N LEU A 80 -7.21 -1.59 1.17
CA LEU A 80 -6.54 -1.15 2.38
C LEU A 80 -7.57 -0.41 3.24
N LYS A 81 -8.09 -1.09 4.27
CA LYS A 81 -9.14 -0.58 5.15
C LYS A 81 -8.49 0.01 6.39
N TRP A 82 -8.53 1.32 6.53
CA TRP A 82 -7.99 2.05 7.68
C TRP A 82 -8.92 1.96 8.89
N ASP A 83 -10.23 1.98 8.60
CA ASP A 83 -11.32 1.74 9.53
C ASP A 83 -12.54 1.19 8.75
N ILE A 84 -13.73 1.16 9.39
CA ILE A 84 -14.96 0.61 8.80
C ILE A 84 -15.50 1.42 7.60
N SER A 85 -15.16 2.70 7.52
CA SER A 85 -15.67 3.67 6.54
C SER A 85 -14.59 4.22 5.60
N ASN A 86 -13.33 4.07 5.96
CA ASN A 86 -12.19 4.60 5.22
C ASN A 86 -11.39 3.48 4.54
N VAL A 87 -11.57 3.37 3.22
CA VAL A 87 -10.98 2.30 2.41
C VAL A 87 -10.29 2.90 1.19
N ASP A 88 -9.03 2.56 0.98
CA ASP A 88 -8.37 2.78 -0.30
C ASP A 88 -8.36 1.50 -1.14
N THR A 89 -8.60 1.66 -2.44
CA THR A 89 -8.46 0.59 -3.43
C THR A 89 -7.09 0.69 -4.09
N ILE A 90 -6.32 -0.39 -4.01
CA ILE A 90 -5.03 -0.53 -4.67
C ILE A 90 -5.21 -1.58 -5.77
N SER A 91 -5.12 -1.16 -7.02
CA SER A 91 -5.06 -2.07 -8.16
C SER A 91 -3.62 -2.16 -8.65
N ILE A 92 -3.12 -3.36 -8.86
CA ILE A 92 -1.83 -3.58 -9.50
C ILE A 92 -1.99 -4.30 -10.82
N GLU A 93 -1.09 -3.99 -11.74
CA GLU A 93 -0.86 -4.76 -12.95
C GLU A 93 0.46 -5.50 -12.81
N THR A 94 0.48 -6.79 -13.15
CA THR A 94 1.66 -7.64 -13.07
C THR A 94 1.90 -8.38 -14.37
N ASN A 95 3.17 -8.46 -14.77
CA ASN A 95 3.63 -9.42 -15.77
C ASN A 95 4.13 -10.67 -15.06
N LYS A 96 3.60 -11.82 -15.43
CA LYS A 96 3.99 -13.12 -14.90
C LYS A 96 4.80 -13.88 -15.93
N THR A 97 5.92 -14.43 -15.47
CA THR A 97 6.67 -15.46 -16.19
C THR A 97 6.62 -16.75 -15.39
N ASN A 98 7.17 -17.84 -15.93
CA ASN A 98 7.21 -19.12 -15.23
C ASN A 98 7.98 -19.06 -13.89
N SER A 99 8.84 -18.05 -13.67
CA SER A 99 9.69 -17.94 -12.48
C SER A 99 9.56 -16.62 -11.73
N SER A 100 8.75 -15.67 -12.21
CA SER A 100 8.65 -14.35 -11.60
C SER A 100 7.29 -13.70 -11.77
N THR A 101 6.94 -12.84 -10.82
CA THR A 101 5.81 -11.91 -10.93
C THR A 101 6.35 -10.51 -10.72
N ILE A 102 6.21 -9.65 -11.73
CA ILE A 102 6.74 -8.29 -11.73
C ILE A 102 5.58 -7.32 -11.81
N CYS A 103 5.45 -6.43 -10.82
CA CYS A 103 4.49 -5.33 -10.89
C CYS A 103 4.94 -4.28 -11.92
N VAL A 104 4.06 -3.93 -12.86
CA VAL A 104 4.31 -3.00 -13.97
C VAL A 104 3.39 -1.77 -13.95
N GLY A 105 2.38 -1.77 -13.08
CA GLY A 105 1.47 -0.65 -12.88
C GLY A 105 0.81 -0.67 -11.51
N VAL A 106 0.53 0.52 -10.98
CA VAL A 106 -0.24 0.70 -9.73
C VAL A 106 -1.25 1.83 -9.93
N GLU A 107 -2.49 1.56 -9.54
CA GLU A 107 -3.57 2.53 -9.42
C GLU A 107 -4.03 2.59 -7.96
N LEU A 108 -4.23 3.81 -7.46
CA LEU A 108 -4.79 4.10 -6.15
C LEU A 108 -6.14 4.81 -6.36
N ASN A 109 -7.22 4.25 -5.82
CA ASN A 109 -8.58 4.78 -5.94
C ASN A 109 -8.97 5.09 -7.39
N GLY A 110 -8.60 4.19 -8.32
CA GLY A 110 -8.86 4.32 -9.75
C GLY A 110 -7.95 5.32 -10.49
N LYS A 111 -6.98 5.94 -9.81
CA LYS A 111 -6.01 6.85 -10.44
C LYS A 111 -4.65 6.17 -10.55
N LYS A 112 -4.06 6.18 -11.74
CA LYS A 112 -2.70 5.67 -11.96
C LYS A 112 -1.69 6.51 -11.17
N VAL A 113 -0.87 5.85 -10.35
CA VAL A 113 0.14 6.48 -9.48
C VAL A 113 1.56 5.99 -9.76
N TRP A 114 1.71 4.87 -10.47
CA TRP A 114 3.01 4.35 -10.89
C TRP A 114 2.87 3.40 -12.10
N GLY A 115 3.92 3.25 -12.89
CA GLY A 115 4.01 2.32 -14.03
C GLY A 115 4.25 3.00 -15.38
N VAL A 116 4.32 2.19 -16.45
CA VAL A 116 4.59 2.67 -17.82
C VAL A 116 3.58 3.75 -18.24
N GLY A 117 4.06 4.90 -18.72
CA GLY A 117 3.22 6.03 -19.12
C GLY A 117 2.75 6.94 -17.99
N HIS A 118 3.12 6.68 -16.73
CA HIS A 118 2.97 7.66 -15.65
C HIS A 118 4.12 8.67 -15.69
N GLN A 119 3.79 9.96 -15.59
CA GLN A 119 4.75 11.08 -15.53
C GLN A 119 5.37 11.12 -14.12
N ASN A 120 6.34 10.24 -13.83
CA ASN A 120 7.22 10.39 -12.68
C ASN A 120 8.67 10.20 -13.11
N GLU A 121 9.52 11.12 -12.68
CA GLU A 121 10.95 11.19 -13.00
C GLU A 121 11.74 10.07 -12.30
N ASP A 122 11.19 9.51 -11.23
CA ASP A 122 11.79 8.41 -10.46
C ASP A 122 11.00 7.10 -10.69
N LYS A 123 11.27 6.46 -11.83
CA LYS A 123 10.61 5.19 -12.23
C LYS A 123 10.95 4.03 -11.28
N ASP A 124 12.04 4.14 -10.53
CA ASP A 124 12.60 3.06 -9.73
C ASP A 124 12.00 3.00 -8.32
N ARG A 125 11.53 4.13 -7.78
CA ARG A 125 10.91 4.19 -6.43
C ARG A 125 9.39 4.09 -6.53
N ARG A 126 8.85 2.91 -6.20
CA ARG A 126 7.40 2.66 -5.99
C ARG A 126 6.88 3.30 -4.69
N LEU A 127 7.19 4.58 -4.49
CA LEU A 127 6.80 5.32 -3.30
C LEU A 127 5.64 6.25 -3.62
N ILE A 128 4.46 5.86 -3.14
CA ILE A 128 3.20 6.58 -3.32
C ILE A 128 2.86 7.32 -2.02
N THR A 129 2.28 8.51 -2.10
CA THR A 129 1.74 9.24 -0.94
C THR A 129 0.22 9.15 -0.94
N ILE A 130 -0.35 8.78 0.21
CA ILE A 130 -1.78 8.84 0.48
C ILE A 130 -2.04 10.03 1.40
N ILE A 131 -3.01 10.87 1.04
CA ILE A 131 -3.47 11.98 1.88
C ILE A 131 -4.73 11.53 2.62
N LYS A 132 -4.74 11.68 3.95
CA LYS A 132 -5.88 11.40 4.82
C LYS A 132 -6.39 12.65 5.54
#